data_AF-A0A7L5AB07-F1
#
_entry.id   AF-A0A7L5AB07-F1
#
_cell.length_a   1.000
_cell.length_b   1.000
_cell.length_c   1.000
_cell.angle_alpha   90.00
_cell.angle_beta   90.00
_cell.angle_gamma   90.00
#
_symmetry.space_group_name_H-M   'P 1'
#
loop_
_entity.id
_entity.type
_entity.pdbx_description
1 polymer ?
#
loop_
_entity_poly.entity_id
_entity_poly.type
_entity_poly.pdbx_seq_one_letter_code
_entity_poly.pdbx_strand_id
1 'polypeptide(L)'
;MKNKAKRAVLVMDEAVGKQIRRLALEEPYPKSHEIYLVVEFEDKTEILIEVRCAPSFEITHLARDARGELEPIKKPVRGSLPILAKTQNNAD
;
A
#
# COMPACT_ATOMS: atom_id res chain seq x y z
N MET A 1 -23.73 12.61 -9.89
CA MET A 1 -23.46 12.60 -8.43
C MET A 1 -22.07 12.03 -8.20
N LYS A 2 -21.14 12.80 -7.60
CA LYS A 2 -19.80 12.28 -7.25
C LYS A 2 -19.97 11.28 -6.12
N ASN A 3 -19.80 9.99 -6.42
CA ASN A 3 -19.77 8.93 -5.42
C ASN A 3 -18.51 9.17 -4.55
N LYS A 4 -18.66 9.82 -3.39
CA LYS A 4 -17.54 10.02 -2.47
C LYS A 4 -17.14 8.63 -1.99
N ALA A 5 -15.99 8.14 -2.44
CA ALA A 5 -15.45 6.86 -2.02
C ALA A 5 -15.44 6.82 -0.48
N LYS A 6 -16.20 5.89 0.10
CA LYS A 6 -16.26 5.70 1.55
C LYS A 6 -14.91 5.14 1.97
N ARG A 7 -14.11 5.93 2.69
CA ARG A 7 -12.79 5.49 3.17
C ARG A 7 -12.99 4.32 4.12
N ALA A 8 -12.37 3.19 3.81
CA ALA A 8 -12.14 2.14 4.79
C ALA A 8 -10.90 2.54 5.59
N VAL A 9 -11.05 2.71 6.91
CA VAL A 9 -9.96 3.04 7.82
C VAL A 9 -9.75 1.84 8.74
N LEU A 10 -8.55 1.28 8.72
CA LEU A 10 -8.10 0.31 9.70
C LEU A 10 -7.25 1.05 10.73
N VAL A 11 -7.61 0.93 12.01
CA VAL A 11 -6.84 1.47 13.14
C VAL A 11 -6.16 0.29 13.82
N MET A 12 -4.88 0.45 14.14
CA MET A 12 -4.04 -0.61 14.70
C MET A 12 -3.31 -0.09 15.94
N ASP A 13 -3.61 -0.66 17.10
CA ASP A 13 -3.05 -0.22 18.38
C ASP A 13 -1.59 -0.65 18.54
N GLU A 14 -1.19 -1.77 17.91
CA GLU A 14 0.16 -2.32 17.95
C GLU A 14 1.21 -1.43 17.27
N ALA A 15 0.77 -0.45 16.50
CA ALA A 15 1.61 0.53 15.81
C ALA A 15 1.82 1.83 16.62
N VAL A 16 1.13 2.00 17.76
CA VAL A 16 1.21 3.23 18.55
C VAL A 16 2.63 3.44 19.09
N GLY A 17 3.19 4.62 18.84
CA GLY A 17 4.54 4.99 19.27
C GLY A 17 5.68 4.37 18.45
N LYS A 18 5.37 3.56 17.43
CA LYS A 18 6.38 2.98 16.55
C LYS A 18 6.63 3.86 15.33
N GLN A 19 7.89 3.91 14.89
CA GLN A 19 8.27 4.59 13.66
C GLN A 19 8.30 3.59 12.51
N ILE A 20 7.55 3.88 11.44
CA ILE A 20 7.54 3.07 10.23
C ILE A 20 8.89 3.24 9.52
N ARG A 21 9.57 2.12 9.31
CA ARG A 21 10.80 2.02 8.54
C ARG A 21 10.52 1.76 7.06
N ARG A 22 9.59 0.85 6.77
CA ARG A 22 9.26 0.41 5.41
C ARG A 22 7.80 0.03 5.29
N LEU A 23 7.23 0.30 4.11
CA LEU A 23 5.88 -0.13 3.73
C LEU A 23 5.94 -0.74 2.33
N ALA A 24 5.53 -2.01 2.20
CA ALA A 24 5.70 -2.79 0.98
C ALA A 24 4.50 -3.72 0.71
N LEU A 25 4.30 -4.10 -0.55
CA LEU A 25 3.42 -5.21 -0.93
C LEU A 25 4.30 -6.41 -1.24
N GLU A 26 4.10 -7.52 -0.54
CA GLU A 26 4.95 -8.71 -0.67
C GLU A 26 4.13 -10.00 -0.72
N GLU A 27 4.75 -11.04 -1.29
CA GLU A 27 4.29 -12.43 -1.23
C GLU A 27 5.26 -13.21 -0.31
N PRO A 28 5.24 -12.99 1.02
CA PRO A 28 6.22 -13.57 1.95
C PRO A 28 6.12 -15.10 2.01
N TYR A 29 5.01 -15.68 1.55
CA TYR A 29 4.78 -17.11 1.46
C TYR A 29 4.73 -17.53 -0.02
N PRO A 30 5.81 -18.13 -0.58
CA PRO A 30 5.96 -18.40 -2.02
C PRO A 30 4.92 -19.34 -2.66
N LYS A 31 3.94 -19.83 -1.88
CA LYS A 31 2.92 -20.80 -2.30
C LYS A 31 1.48 -20.39 -1.97
N SER A 32 1.27 -19.29 -1.23
CA SER A 32 -0.09 -18.89 -0.86
C SER A 32 -0.80 -18.12 -1.97
N HIS A 33 -0.06 -17.53 -2.92
CA HIS A 33 -0.58 -16.56 -3.89
C HIS A 33 -1.30 -15.36 -3.22
N GLU A 34 -1.06 -15.17 -1.92
CA GLU A 34 -1.62 -14.08 -1.14
C GLU A 34 -0.62 -12.93 -1.09
N ILE A 35 -1.14 -11.73 -1.29
CA ILE A 35 -0.36 -10.51 -1.25
C ILE A 35 -0.63 -9.81 0.07
N TYR A 36 0.42 -9.43 0.76
CA TYR A 36 0.37 -8.80 2.06
C TYR A 36 0.86 -7.36 1.94
N LEU A 37 0.15 -6.44 2.58
CA LEU A 37 0.71 -5.14 2.92
C LEU A 37 1.56 -5.34 4.18
N VAL A 38 2.87 -5.21 4.00
CA VAL A 38 3.88 -5.31 5.05
C VAL A 38 4.18 -3.91 5.56
N VAL A 39 4.04 -3.70 6.87
CA VAL A 39 4.49 -2.50 7.58
C VAL A 39 5.61 -2.90 8.53
N GLU A 40 6.84 -2.51 8.21
CA GLU A 40 8.02 -2.74 9.07
C GLU A 40 8.31 -1.49 9.90
N PHE A 41 8.64 -1.69 11.17
CA PHE A 41 9.00 -0.64 12.11
C PHE A 41 10.50 -0.66 12.43
N GLU A 42 11.03 0.46 12.94
CA GLU A 42 12.44 0.58 13.33
C GLU A 42 12.84 -0.39 14.47
N ASP A 43 11.90 -0.78 15.32
CA ASP A 43 12.09 -1.79 16.36
C ASP A 43 12.19 -3.23 15.82
N LYS A 44 12.19 -3.39 14.49
CA LYS A 44 12.21 -4.66 13.74
C LYS A 44 10.96 -5.51 13.89
N THR A 45 9.90 -4.96 14.50
CA THR A 45 8.58 -5.60 14.42
C THR A 45 7.96 -5.32 13.06
N GLU A 46 7.12 -6.24 12.61
CA GLU A 46 6.38 -6.11 11.37
C GLU A 46 4.91 -6.45 11.56
N ILE A 47 4.06 -5.83 10.76
CA ILE A 47 2.64 -6.09 10.68
C ILE A 47 2.34 -6.53 9.24
N LEU A 48 1.67 -7.68 9.12
CA LEU A 48 1.23 -8.25 7.86
C LEU A 48 -0.28 -8.12 7.75
N ILE A 49 -0.75 -7.37 6.75
CA ILE A 49 -2.17 -7.24 6.44
C ILE A 49 -2.44 -8.02 5.15
N GLU A 50 -3.17 -9.14 5.25
CA GLU A 50 -3.60 -9.91 4.08
C GLU A 50 -4.49 -9.03 3.20
N VAL A 51 -4.04 -8.77 1.97
CA VAL A 51 -4.82 -8.04 0.98
C VAL A 51 -5.37 -9.06 0.01
N ARG A 52 -6.65 -9.41 0.16
CA ARG A 52 -7.41 -10.14 -0.87
C ARG A 52 -7.66 -9.22 -2.06
N CYS A 53 -6.62 -9.05 -2.87
CA CYS A 53 -6.67 -8.25 -4.07
C CYS A 53 -7.26 -9.07 -5.22
N ALA A 54 -8.26 -8.51 -5.91
CA ALA A 54 -8.45 -8.86 -7.31
C ALA A 54 -7.12 -8.61 -8.06
N PRO A 55 -6.80 -9.32 -9.16
CA PRO A 55 -5.47 -9.32 -9.80
C PRO A 55 -5.01 -7.96 -10.40
N SER A 56 -5.74 -6.87 -10.11
CA SER A 56 -5.48 -5.51 -10.55
C SER A 56 -5.28 -4.59 -9.35
N PHE A 57 -4.25 -3.76 -9.41
CA PHE A 57 -4.06 -2.63 -8.50
C PHE A 57 -4.27 -1.31 -9.23
N GLU A 58 -4.54 -0.24 -8.49
CA GLU A 58 -4.59 1.13 -9.00
C GLU A 58 -3.72 2.04 -8.11
N ILE A 59 -2.69 2.66 -8.69
CA ILE A 59 -1.85 3.65 -8.01
C ILE A 59 -2.40 5.04 -8.32
N THR A 60 -2.77 5.77 -7.27
CA THR A 60 -3.14 7.18 -7.37
C THR A 60 -2.06 8.03 -6.70
N HIS A 61 -1.41 8.90 -7.48
CA HIS A 61 -0.45 9.87 -6.94
C HIS A 61 -1.21 11.04 -6.33
N LEU A 62 -0.97 11.31 -5.04
CA LEU A 62 -1.61 12.40 -4.29
C LEU A 62 -0.58 13.47 -3.91
N ALA A 63 -0.99 14.73 -3.89
CA ALA A 63 -0.24 15.82 -3.26
C ALA A 63 -1.17 16.66 -2.38
N ARG A 64 -0.58 17.43 -1.47
CA ARG A 64 -1.35 18.37 -0.62
C ARG A 64 -1.77 19.58 -1.44
N ASP A 65 -3.04 19.93 -1.36
CA ASP A 65 -3.59 21.17 -1.91
C ASP A 65 -3.28 22.37 -0.98
N ALA A 66 -3.78 23.55 -1.37
CA ALA A 66 -3.60 24.78 -0.59
C ALA A 66 -4.29 24.75 0.80
N ARG A 67 -5.15 23.76 1.06
CA ARG A 67 -5.84 23.55 2.33
C ARG A 67 -5.17 22.44 3.16
N GLY A 68 -4.11 21.82 2.64
CA GLY A 68 -3.42 20.70 3.26
C GLY A 68 -4.08 19.34 3.01
N GLU A 69 -5.14 19.28 2.22
CA GLU A 69 -5.87 18.06 1.88
C GLU A 69 -5.17 17.32 0.73
N LEU A 70 -5.25 15.98 0.72
CA LEU A 70 -4.64 15.18 -0.33
C LEU A 70 -5.55 15.10 -1.58
N GLU A 71 -5.05 15.60 -2.72
CA GLU A 71 -5.73 15.54 -4.02
C GLU A 71 -4.89 14.80 -5.08
N PRO A 72 -5.53 14.08 -6.03
CA PRO A 72 -4.84 13.42 -7.13
C PRO A 72 -4.13 14.41 -8.05
N ILE A 73 -2.83 14.20 -8.28
CA ILE A 73 -2.03 15.03 -9.19
C ILE A 73 -1.88 14.44 -10.59
N LYS A 74 -2.19 13.15 -10.76
CA LYS A 74 -2.09 12.43 -12.02
C LYS A 74 -3.24 11.45 -12.17
N LYS A 75 -3.51 11.04 -13.42
CA LYS A 75 -4.46 9.96 -13.69
C LYS A 75 -3.99 8.69 -12.98
N PRO A 76 -4.91 7.93 -12.36
CA PRO A 76 -4.55 6.67 -11.72
C PRO A 76 -3.93 5.70 -12.71
N VAL A 77 -2.85 5.03 -12.29
CA VAL A 77 -2.18 4.01 -13.09
C VAL A 77 -2.70 2.65 -12.64
N ARG A 78 -3.25 1.88 -13.58
CA ARG A 78 -3.70 0.52 -13.33
C ARG A 78 -2.65 -0.46 -13.80
N GLY A 79 -2.40 -1.49 -13.01
CA GLY A 79 -1.49 -2.56 -13.38
C GLY A 79 -1.89 -3.88 -12.74
N SER A 80 -1.20 -4.93 -13.14
CA SER A 80 -1.29 -6.23 -12.48
C SER A 80 -0.13 -6.38 -11.49
N LEU A 81 -0.42 -6.92 -10.31
CA LEU A 81 0.55 -7.09 -9.22
C LEU A 81 1.87 -7.79 -9.65
N PRO A 82 1.86 -8.75 -10.61
CA PRO A 82 3.09 -9.33 -11.17
C PRO A 82 4.03 -8.31 -11.85
N ILE A 83 3.53 -7.20 -12.38
CA ILE A 83 4.34 -6.15 -13.00
C ILE A 83 5.00 -5.29 -11.90
N LEU A 84 4.28 -5.00 -10.82
CA LEU A 84 4.84 -4.25 -9.68
C LEU A 84 6.05 -4.97 -9.08
N ALA A 85 5.93 -6.28 -8.83
CA ALA A 85 7.00 -7.11 -8.27
C ALA A 85 8.29 -7.12 -9.15
N LYS A 86 8.15 -7.06 -10.48
CA LYS A 86 9.31 -7.02 -11.40
C LYS A 86 10.07 -5.69 -11.41
N THR A 87 9.39 -4.59 -11.10
CA THR A 87 10.01 -3.26 -11.12
C THR A 87 10.93 -3.03 -9.93
N GLN A 88 10.72 -3.74 -8.81
CA GLN A 88 11.60 -3.67 -7.64
C GLN A 88 12.93 -4.43 -7.85
N ASN A 89 12.93 -5.51 -8.64
CA ASN A 89 14.14 -6.31 -8.90
C ASN A 89 15.08 -5.73 -9.99
N ASN A 90 14.71 -4.62 -10.64
CA ASN A 90 15.51 -3.96 -11.69
C ASN A 90 16.08 -2.60 -11.23
N ALA A 91 15.98 -2.28 -9.94
CA ALA A 91 16.51 -1.05 -9.35
C ALA A 91 17.78 -1.28 -8.52
N ASP A 92 18.37 -2.48 -8.58
CA ASP A 92 19.68 -2.82 -8.03
C ASP A 92 20.79 -2.73 -9.09
#